data_AF-B6T7X1-F1
#
_entry.id   AF-B6T7X1-F1
#
_cell.length_a   1.000
_cell.length_b   1.000
_cell.length_c   1.000
_cell.angle_alpha   90.00
_cell.angle_beta   90.00
_cell.angle_gamma   90.00
#
_symmetry.space_group_name_H-M   'P 1'
#
loop_
_entity.id
_entity.type
_entity.pdbx_description
1 polymer ?
#
loop_
_entity_poly.entity_id
_entity_poly.type
_entity_poly.pdbx_seq_one_letter_code
_entity_poly.pdbx_strand_id
1 'polypeptide(L)'
;MHGIMTTVSISLASSEVVASERTEAAPDYWRNLDPSWKHTGPPMRRYFHPDGYHSADPHDAVWGGHECTYTVITSFVDDGQIREHYVRINRWPPMKVSRKDDWSWELSNHLYRYNSIPDSHRKGCTGPLFPVW
;
A
#
# COMPACT_ATOMS: atom_id res chain seq x y z
N MET A 1 -29.10 5.46 -18.47
CA MET A 1 -28.30 4.59 -17.59
C MET A 1 -27.02 5.35 -17.25
N HIS A 2 -27.00 6.04 -16.11
CA HIS A 2 -25.79 6.73 -15.65
C HIS A 2 -24.92 5.69 -14.93
N GLY A 3 -23.90 5.20 -15.62
CA GLY A 3 -22.85 4.40 -14.99
C GLY A 3 -22.15 5.29 -13.97
N ILE A 4 -22.32 4.97 -12.70
CA ILE A 4 -21.54 5.59 -11.62
C ILE A 4 -20.09 5.19 -11.90
N MET A 5 -19.29 6.13 -12.41
CA MET A 5 -17.84 6.00 -12.39
C MET A 5 -17.44 6.02 -10.91
N THR A 6 -17.40 4.84 -10.30
CA THR A 6 -16.77 4.67 -8.99
C THR A 6 -15.28 4.90 -9.23
N THR A 7 -14.84 6.16 -9.11
CA THR A 7 -13.43 6.44 -8.90
C THR A 7 -13.04 5.60 -7.70
N VAL A 8 -12.22 4.57 -7.91
CA VAL A 8 -11.56 3.87 -6.82
C VAL A 8 -10.52 4.86 -6.29
N SER A 9 -10.98 5.84 -5.53
CA SER A 9 -10.11 6.59 -4.64
C SER A 9 -9.59 5.54 -3.67
N ILE A 10 -8.32 5.17 -3.82
CA ILE A 10 -7.64 4.44 -2.75
C ILE A 10 -7.54 5.45 -1.61
N SER A 11 -8.50 5.42 -0.69
CA SER A 11 -8.23 5.86 0.66
C SER A 11 -7.32 4.80 1.25
N LEU A 12 -6.00 4.97 1.05
CA LEU A 12 -5.02 4.42 1.98
C LEU A 12 -5.32 5.16 3.28
N ALA A 13 -6.23 4.60 4.08
CA ALA A 13 -6.80 5.34 5.21
C ALA A 13 -5.68 5.63 6.22
N SER A 14 -5.79 6.76 6.91
CA SER A 14 -4.94 7.07 8.08
C SER A 14 -4.94 5.86 9.00
N SER A 15 -3.78 5.21 9.18
CA SER A 15 -3.53 3.99 9.98
C SER A 15 -3.46 2.64 9.25
N GLU A 16 -3.36 2.60 7.92
CA GLU A 16 -2.98 1.38 7.22
C GLU A 16 -1.54 0.99 7.57
N VAL A 17 -1.42 -0.03 8.42
CA VAL A 17 -0.17 -0.74 8.67
C VAL A 17 0.04 -1.73 7.56
N VAL A 18 1.14 -1.60 6.84
CA VAL A 18 1.42 -2.49 5.71
C VAL A 18 2.64 -3.34 6.01
N ALA A 19 2.46 -4.67 6.06
CA ALA A 19 3.51 -5.64 6.34
C ALA A 19 4.14 -6.13 5.03
N SER A 20 5.47 -6.20 4.98
CA SER A 20 6.15 -6.62 3.76
C SER A 20 6.29 -8.14 3.63
N GLU A 21 6.13 -8.66 2.42
CA GLU A 21 6.32 -10.06 2.07
C GLU A 21 7.45 -10.21 1.04
N ARG A 22 8.30 -11.22 1.25
CA ARG A 22 9.47 -11.50 0.42
C ARG A 22 9.05 -11.95 -0.97
N THR A 23 9.69 -11.38 -1.99
CA THR A 23 9.74 -12.00 -3.32
C THR A 23 11.11 -12.68 -3.50
N GLU A 24 11.15 -13.87 -4.10
CA GLU A 24 12.40 -14.62 -4.29
C GLU A 24 13.38 -13.91 -5.24
N ALA A 25 12.85 -13.02 -6.10
CA ALA A 25 13.60 -12.26 -7.10
C ALA A 25 14.19 -10.94 -6.59
N ALA A 26 13.92 -10.54 -5.34
CA ALA A 26 14.37 -9.26 -4.80
C ALA A 26 15.91 -9.21 -4.62
N PRO A 27 16.62 -8.22 -5.20
CA PRO A 27 18.03 -7.97 -4.92
C PRO A 27 18.30 -7.67 -3.44
N ASP A 28 19.55 -7.86 -2.99
CA ASP A 28 19.93 -7.70 -1.58
C ASP A 28 19.60 -6.32 -1.01
N TYR A 29 19.69 -5.24 -1.80
CA TYR A 29 19.25 -3.92 -1.38
C TYR A 29 17.81 -3.96 -0.83
N TRP A 30 16.87 -4.55 -1.58
CA TRP A 30 15.46 -4.66 -1.19
C TRP A 30 15.26 -5.62 -0.03
N ARG A 31 16.02 -6.72 -0.01
CA ARG A 31 15.98 -7.69 1.10
C ARG A 31 16.50 -7.11 2.41
N ASN A 32 17.31 -6.07 2.37
CA ASN A 32 17.80 -5.36 3.55
C ASN A 32 16.74 -4.40 4.12
N LEU A 33 15.65 -4.14 3.40
CA LEU A 33 14.63 -3.19 3.81
C LEU A 33 13.55 -3.79 4.71
N ASP A 34 13.57 -5.11 4.95
CA ASP A 34 12.71 -5.77 5.94
C ASP A 34 13.48 -6.85 6.73
N PRO A 35 13.68 -6.68 8.06
CA PRO A 35 14.31 -7.66 8.94
C PRO A 35 13.71 -9.06 8.89
N SER A 36 12.41 -9.20 8.65
CA SER A 36 11.75 -10.51 8.59
C SER A 36 12.23 -11.34 7.41
N TRP A 37 12.65 -10.72 6.30
CA TRP A 37 13.16 -11.43 5.13
C TRP A 37 14.55 -12.02 5.36
N LYS A 38 15.24 -11.55 6.39
CA LYS A 38 16.52 -12.09 6.89
C LYS A 38 16.38 -12.90 8.17
N HIS A 39 15.16 -13.07 8.68
CA HIS A 39 14.90 -13.69 9.98
C HIS A 39 15.62 -12.99 11.15
N THR A 40 15.87 -11.69 11.02
CA THR A 40 16.53 -10.87 12.05
C THR A 40 15.54 -10.02 12.86
N GLY A 41 14.24 -10.08 12.55
CA GLY A 41 13.20 -9.34 13.26
C GLY A 41 11.78 -9.59 12.73
N PRO A 42 10.75 -8.98 13.32
CA PRO A 42 9.37 -9.05 12.83
C PRO A 42 9.21 -8.30 11.49
N PRO A 43 8.14 -8.58 10.72
CA PRO A 43 7.82 -7.82 9.52
C PRO A 43 7.66 -6.34 9.85
N MET A 44 8.17 -5.49 8.99
CA MET A 44 8.10 -4.06 9.20
C MET A 44 6.72 -3.51 8.93
N ARG A 45 6.40 -2.47 9.70
CA ARG A 45 5.16 -1.71 9.57
C ARG A 45 5.43 -0.39 8.88
N ARG A 46 4.53 -0.04 7.98
CA ARG A 46 4.51 1.20 7.20
C ARG A 46 3.18 1.86 7.44
N TYR A 47 3.17 3.16 7.72
CA TYR A 47 1.96 3.93 8.03
C TYR A 47 1.74 4.97 6.93
N PHE A 48 0.72 4.79 6.11
CA PHE A 48 0.34 5.74 5.07
C PHE A 48 -0.60 6.79 5.66
N HIS A 49 -0.23 8.06 5.51
CA HIS A 49 -0.98 9.20 6.04
C HIS A 49 -1.75 9.91 4.92
N PRO A 50 -2.96 10.43 5.18
CA PRO A 50 -3.81 11.02 4.14
C PRO A 50 -3.22 12.23 3.40
N ASP A 51 -2.23 12.87 4.01
CA ASP A 51 -1.49 14.01 3.48
C ASP A 51 -0.38 13.61 2.48
N GLY A 52 -0.28 12.31 2.15
CA GLY A 52 0.72 11.79 1.20
C GLY A 52 2.07 11.49 1.82
N TYR A 53 2.18 11.59 3.15
CA TYR A 53 3.36 11.17 3.88
C TYR A 53 3.24 9.72 4.34
N HIS A 54 4.38 9.10 4.53
CA HIS A 54 4.52 7.73 4.99
C HIS A 54 5.59 7.69 6.07
N SER A 55 5.26 7.09 7.21
CA SER A 55 6.17 6.92 8.35
C SER A 55 6.37 5.46 8.72
N ALA A 56 7.34 5.21 9.59
CA ALA A 56 7.69 3.89 10.13
C ALA A 56 7.70 3.90 11.67
N ASP A 57 7.87 2.74 12.28
CA ASP A 57 8.03 2.65 13.74
C ASP A 57 9.29 3.41 14.22
N PRO A 58 9.30 4.00 15.43
CA PRO A 58 10.43 4.80 15.91
C PRO A 58 11.78 4.06 16.00
N HIS A 59 11.75 2.73 16.13
CA HIS A 59 12.94 1.88 16.23
C HIS A 59 13.24 1.13 14.92
N ASP A 60 12.60 1.54 13.83
CA ASP A 60 12.83 0.98 12.52
C ASP A 60 14.27 1.28 12.06
N ALA A 61 15.12 0.26 11.95
CA ALA A 61 16.52 0.45 11.62
C ALA A 61 16.79 0.87 10.16
N VAL A 62 15.77 0.87 9.31
CA VAL A 62 15.89 1.19 7.87
C VAL A 62 15.31 2.57 7.55
N TRP A 63 14.20 2.94 8.20
CA TRP A 63 13.43 4.17 7.98
C TRP A 63 13.17 4.99 9.24
N GLY A 64 13.49 4.47 10.43
CA GLY A 64 13.23 5.11 11.72
C GLY A 64 13.96 6.44 11.81
N GLY A 65 13.23 7.51 11.48
CA GLY A 65 13.74 8.88 11.40
C GLY A 65 13.52 9.59 10.06
N HIS A 66 13.08 8.88 9.00
CA HIS A 66 12.84 9.46 7.68
C HIS A 66 11.37 9.36 7.27
N GLU A 67 10.66 10.49 7.34
CA GLU A 67 9.40 10.66 6.63
C GLU A 67 9.64 10.54 5.12
N CYS A 68 8.77 9.79 4.45
CA CYS A 68 8.83 9.59 3.01
C CYS A 68 7.52 10.04 2.36
N THR A 69 7.59 10.40 1.10
CA THR A 69 6.39 10.74 0.35
C THR A 69 5.93 9.56 -0.46
N TYR A 70 4.62 9.43 -0.60
CA TYR A 70 4.01 8.54 -1.55
C TYR A 70 3.03 9.30 -2.44
N THR A 71 2.78 8.75 -3.62
CA THR A 71 1.77 9.29 -4.53
C THR A 71 0.97 8.14 -5.09
N VAL A 72 -0.35 8.32 -5.09
CA VAL A 72 -1.28 7.45 -5.82
C VAL A 72 -1.46 8.03 -7.21
N ILE A 73 -1.17 7.23 -8.23
CA ILE A 73 -1.29 7.63 -9.63
C ILE A 73 -2.41 6.82 -10.25
N THR A 74 -3.44 7.51 -10.72
CA THR A 74 -4.54 6.95 -11.50
C THR A 74 -4.61 7.69 -12.83
N SER A 75 -4.43 6.99 -13.94
CA SER A 75 -4.60 7.54 -15.28
C SER A 75 -5.75 6.83 -16.00
N PHE A 76 -6.41 7.57 -16.89
CA PHE A 76 -7.57 7.10 -17.64
C PHE A 76 -7.29 7.18 -19.15
N VAL A 77 -7.94 6.30 -19.92
CA VAL A 77 -8.11 6.44 -21.36
C VAL A 77 -9.42 7.18 -21.68
N ASP A 78 -9.61 7.58 -22.94
CA ASP A 78 -10.68 8.47 -23.40
C ASP A 78 -12.11 8.00 -23.07
N ASP A 79 -12.31 6.71 -22.80
CA ASP A 79 -13.59 6.11 -22.42
C ASP A 79 -13.80 6.01 -20.90
N GLY A 80 -12.92 6.63 -20.11
CA GLY A 80 -12.96 6.59 -18.65
C GLY A 80 -12.48 5.26 -18.05
N GLN A 81 -11.95 4.33 -18.85
CA GLN A 81 -11.30 3.13 -18.31
C GLN A 81 -9.96 3.50 -17.68
N ILE A 82 -9.68 2.88 -16.53
CA ILE A 82 -8.40 3.05 -15.84
C ILE A 82 -7.30 2.41 -16.68
N ARG A 83 -6.32 3.21 -17.10
CA ARG A 83 -5.12 2.77 -17.82
C ARG A 83 -4.04 2.33 -16.85
N GLU A 84 -3.76 3.16 -15.84
CA GLU A 84 -2.78 2.88 -14.80
C GLU A 84 -3.35 3.21 -13.43
N HIS A 85 -3.03 2.37 -12.46
CA HIS A 85 -3.39 2.59 -11.06
C HIS A 85 -2.32 1.99 -10.16
N TYR A 86 -1.49 2.85 -9.57
CA TYR A 86 -0.35 2.40 -8.78
C TYR A 86 0.04 3.39 -7.67
N VAL A 87 0.71 2.87 -6.64
CA VAL A 87 1.36 3.66 -5.61
C VAL A 87 2.85 3.75 -5.93
N ARG A 88 3.41 4.96 -5.76
CA ARG A 88 4.85 5.20 -5.83
C ARG A 88 5.34 5.80 -4.54
N ILE A 89 6.25 5.12 -3.85
CA ILE A 89 6.95 5.64 -2.67
C ILE A 89 8.27 6.23 -3.14
N ASN A 90 8.53 7.50 -2.89
CA ASN A 90 9.73 8.21 -3.35
C ASN A 90 10.01 7.93 -4.85
N ARG A 91 11.21 7.40 -5.17
CA ARG A 91 11.62 6.99 -6.52
C ARG A 91 11.56 5.48 -6.77
N TRP A 92 10.93 4.74 -5.87
CA TRP A 92 10.85 3.29 -5.99
C TRP A 92 10.02 2.86 -7.21
N PRO A 93 10.20 1.61 -7.68
CA PRO A 93 9.38 1.07 -8.75
C PRO A 93 7.88 1.15 -8.41
N PRO A 94 7.01 1.44 -9.40
CA PRO A 94 5.57 1.43 -9.20
C PRO A 94 5.09 0.14 -8.52
N MET A 95 4.16 0.27 -7.59
CA MET A 95 3.43 -0.86 -7.01
C MET A 95 2.00 -0.85 -7.49
N LYS A 96 1.56 -1.97 -8.07
CA LYS A 96 0.14 -2.17 -8.36
C LYS A 96 -0.63 -2.21 -7.04
N VAL A 97 -1.83 -1.65 -7.06
CA VAL A 97 -2.74 -1.69 -5.92
C VAL A 97 -3.87 -2.66 -6.24
N SER A 98 -4.11 -3.60 -5.36
CA SER A 98 -5.25 -4.52 -5.44
C SER A 98 -5.96 -4.63 -4.11
N ARG A 99 -7.28 -4.83 -4.19
CA ARG A 99 -8.14 -5.08 -3.04
C ARG A 99 -8.25 -6.59 -2.82
N LYS A 100 -8.12 -7.05 -1.58
CA LYS A 100 -8.32 -8.44 -1.17
C LYS A 100 -9.75 -8.69 -0.69
N ASP A 101 -10.13 -9.96 -0.63
CA ASP A 101 -11.49 -10.40 -0.23
C ASP A 101 -11.83 -10.06 1.23
N ASP A 102 -10.80 -9.97 2.09
CA ASP A 102 -10.92 -9.51 3.48
C ASP A 102 -10.98 -7.98 3.61
N TRP A 103 -11.07 -7.28 2.48
CA TRP A 103 -11.04 -5.82 2.34
C TRP A 103 -9.72 -5.15 2.70
N SER A 104 -8.65 -5.93 2.94
CA SER A 104 -7.29 -5.37 3.00
C SER A 104 -6.80 -4.96 1.60
N TRP A 105 -5.76 -4.13 1.56
CA TRP A 105 -5.06 -3.76 0.35
C TRP A 105 -3.77 -4.55 0.21
N GLU A 106 -3.44 -4.91 -1.02
CA GLU A 106 -2.10 -5.33 -1.40
C GLU A 106 -1.48 -4.27 -2.32
N LEU A 107 -0.25 -3.86 -1.98
CA LEU A 107 0.63 -3.10 -2.83
C LEU A 107 1.75 -4.03 -3.27
N SER A 108 1.89 -4.29 -4.56
CA SER A 108 2.92 -5.24 -5.02
C SER A 108 3.53 -4.91 -6.37
N ASN A 109 4.79 -5.32 -6.51
CA ASN A 109 5.50 -5.44 -7.77
C ASN A 109 6.40 -6.69 -7.74
N HIS A 110 7.29 -6.81 -8.72
CA HIS A 110 8.19 -7.96 -8.83
C HIS A 110 9.32 -8.00 -7.78
N LEU A 111 9.46 -6.97 -6.95
CA LEU A 111 10.51 -6.82 -5.95
C LEU A 111 9.97 -6.89 -4.52
N TYR A 112 8.82 -6.29 -4.24
CA TYR A 112 8.24 -6.24 -2.90
C TYR A 112 6.73 -6.29 -2.95
N ARG A 113 6.16 -6.88 -1.91
CA ARG A 113 4.74 -6.95 -1.63
C ARG A 113 4.48 -6.43 -0.23
N TYR A 114 3.35 -5.79 -0.06
CA TYR A 114 2.97 -5.01 1.10
C TYR A 114 1.47 -5.24 1.32
N ASN A 115 1.07 -5.78 2.48
CA ASN A 115 -0.33 -6.07 2.80
C ASN A 115 -0.83 -5.21 3.95
N SER A 116 -1.94 -4.50 3.76
CA SER A 116 -2.55 -3.73 4.84
C SER A 116 -3.08 -4.68 5.91
N ILE A 117 -3.04 -4.26 7.17
CA ILE A 117 -3.76 -4.94 8.24
C ILE A 117 -5.26 -4.77 7.98
N PRO A 118 -6.04 -5.86 7.96
CA PRO A 118 -7.49 -5.77 7.82
C PRO A 118 -8.09 -4.94 8.96
N ASP A 119 -8.75 -3.84 8.62
CA ASP A 119 -9.36 -2.93 9.59
C ASP A 119 -10.83 -2.64 9.26
N SER A 120 -11.46 -3.52 8.48
CA SER A 120 -12.87 -3.44 8.04
C SER A 120 -13.89 -3.26 9.16
N HIS A 121 -13.51 -3.60 10.40
CA HIS A 121 -14.31 -3.44 11.61
C HIS A 121 -14.29 -2.01 12.20
N ARG A 122 -13.43 -1.11 11.70
CA ARG A 122 -13.25 0.25 12.20
C ARG A 122 -14.01 1.25 11.31
N LYS A 123 -14.48 2.35 11.89
CA LYS A 123 -15.23 3.38 11.16
C LYS A 123 -14.27 4.24 10.32
N GLY A 124 -14.52 4.33 9.01
CA GLY A 124 -13.70 5.13 8.08
C GLY A 124 -12.45 4.42 7.54
N CYS A 125 -12.43 3.09 7.62
CA CYS A 125 -11.28 2.24 7.36
C CYS A 125 -11.34 1.54 6.00
N THR A 126 -10.44 0.59 5.73
CA THR A 126 -10.36 -0.13 4.46
C THR A 126 -11.54 -1.07 4.22
N GLY A 127 -12.60 -1.07 5.04
CA GLY A 127 -13.84 -1.81 4.72
C GLY A 127 -14.57 -1.27 3.49
N PRO A 128 -15.61 -1.95 3.00
CA PRO A 128 -16.42 -1.41 1.91
C PRO A 128 -17.09 -0.12 2.36
N LEU A 129 -17.03 0.90 1.49
CA LEU A 129 -17.68 2.20 1.71
C LEU A 129 -19.23 2.10 1.64
N PHE A 130 -19.77 0.92 1.29
CA PHE A 130 -21.19 0.68 1.06
C PHE A 130 -21.62 -0.72 1.55
N PRO A 131 -22.89 -0.90 1.95
CA PRO A 131 -23.41 -2.23 2.23
C PRO A 131 -23.46 -3.04 0.94
N VAL A 132 -22.83 -4.21 0.96
CA VAL A 132 -23.01 -5.27 -0.04
C VAL A 132 -24.42 -5.84 0.19
N TRP A 133 -25.31 -5.65 -0.77
CA TRP A 133 -26.60 -6.35 -0.84
C TRP A 133 -26.52 -7.40 -1.94
#